data_AF-A0A7M7P0M7-F1
#
_entry.id   AF-A0A7M7P0M7-F1
#
_cell.length_a   1.000
_cell.length_b   1.000
_cell.length_c   1.000
_cell.angle_alpha   90.00
_cell.angle_beta   90.00
_cell.angle_gamma   90.00
#
_symmetry.space_group_name_H-M   'P 1'
#
loop_
_entity.id
_entity.type
_entity.pdbx_description
1 polymer ?
#
loop_
_entity_poly.entity_id
_entity_poly.type
_entity_poly.pdbx_seq_one_letter_code
_entity_poly.pdbx_strand_id
1 'polypeptide(L)'
;MRWFLLLGLVCVAKANLIVPACEDPGEIDNGNKQGTSFFIGDKVTYSCNANYRMDGKAELTCSEVAKLTFEFQPKKPSCELLSCGDAPVVENGVGKPSATPSVPGSTAWYDCDDGYRRDGPGDISCQDDETWQTAPTCIQKTCGDIDVVVNGAYAADTIPATPGTQATLSCDAGYEAVNSSPIDCEATDGGNGDPSWTGVSSCRFLSCGDAPVVENGVGKPSATPSVPGSTAWYDCDDGYRRDGPGDISCQDDETWQTAPTCIQKTCGDIDVVVNGAYAADTIPATAGTTATLTCEPGYEAADSTPIDCKETNGGEGDPSWTTLSSCEDKTCPAFEAQEDITINLAAGENYREINIFAMTATDEGSGLRDVICTPEPGTYPAGAGPCVVSCTATDNAGNSCDGSYTINLVKAAVKSCGVPPQVDNGKVKASAEPSIAGSTTAWYDCNDGYKLEGLNDIECQDDATWQEAPECIAVAECPLGFIRDGPSGRCFKLVTDQSFFDAACKRCKAEGGFLALASTTEQAQEVTAFLSAQQRSANHWINLNQLCGSWQTTEFAEVSSSITWRNNNNADCAASNRSGLAQICCWKRLPAVCEAS
;
A
#
# COMPACT_ATOMS: atom_id res chain seq x y z
N MET A 1 -182.00 -31.01 104.31
CA MET A 1 -182.73 -29.79 104.72
C MET A 1 -181.88 -28.59 104.29
N ARG A 2 -182.37 -27.60 103.54
CA ARG A 2 -183.23 -26.45 103.94
C ARG A 2 -182.61 -25.66 105.11
N TRP A 3 -182.30 -24.35 105.03
CA TRP A 3 -182.32 -23.36 103.91
C TRP A 3 -181.06 -22.43 104.07
N PHE A 4 -180.94 -21.09 103.89
CA PHE A 4 -181.85 -19.96 103.56
C PHE A 4 -181.08 -18.66 103.20
N LEU A 5 -181.55 -17.89 102.18
CA LEU A 5 -181.22 -16.47 101.85
C LEU A 5 -179.74 -16.11 101.53
N LEU A 6 -179.42 -14.88 101.06
CA LEU A 6 -179.73 -14.21 99.78
C LEU A 6 -179.01 -12.84 99.70
N LEU A 7 -178.61 -12.43 98.47
CA LEU A 7 -178.24 -11.06 98.03
C LEU A 7 -176.93 -10.41 98.54
N GLY A 8 -176.19 -9.80 97.60
CA GLY A 8 -175.01 -8.95 97.86
C GLY A 8 -174.02 -8.88 96.69
N LEU A 9 -174.31 -8.09 95.63
CA LEU A 9 -173.35 -7.86 94.54
C LEU A 9 -172.31 -6.80 94.92
N VAL A 10 -171.02 -7.11 94.73
CA VAL A 10 -170.00 -6.17 94.23
C VAL A 10 -169.05 -6.92 93.31
N CYS A 11 -168.90 -6.48 92.06
CA CYS A 11 -167.78 -6.91 91.20
C CYS A 11 -166.54 -6.08 91.54
N VAL A 12 -165.42 -6.76 91.82
CA VAL A 12 -164.09 -6.15 91.79
C VAL A 12 -163.24 -6.92 90.79
N ALA A 13 -163.03 -6.32 89.62
CA ALA A 13 -162.11 -6.89 88.63
C ALA A 13 -160.68 -6.76 89.15
N LYS A 14 -160.05 -7.90 89.49
CA LYS A 14 -158.58 -7.95 89.62
C LYS A 14 -158.00 -7.82 88.21
N ALA A 15 -157.58 -6.61 87.85
CA ALA A 15 -156.66 -6.44 86.75
C ALA A 15 -155.36 -7.18 87.10
N ASN A 16 -154.96 -8.15 86.28
CA ASN A 16 -153.60 -8.67 86.35
C ASN A 16 -152.66 -7.53 85.96
N LEU A 17 -151.74 -7.18 86.87
CA LEU A 17 -150.73 -6.17 86.61
C LEU A 17 -149.68 -6.79 85.68
N ILE A 18 -149.88 -6.62 84.37
CA ILE A 18 -148.86 -6.92 83.37
C ILE A 18 -147.73 -5.91 83.62
N VAL A 19 -146.62 -6.39 84.17
CA VAL A 19 -145.45 -5.55 84.41
C VAL A 19 -144.73 -5.34 83.08
N PRO A 20 -144.49 -4.09 82.63
CA PRO A 20 -143.85 -3.82 81.35
C PRO A 20 -142.37 -4.20 81.41
N ALA A 21 -142.04 -5.34 80.79
CA ALA A 21 -140.71 -5.92 80.72
C ALA A 21 -140.52 -6.62 79.37
N CYS A 22 -139.27 -6.67 78.93
CA CYS A 22 -138.82 -7.37 77.73
C CYS A 22 -138.43 -8.81 78.05
N GLU A 23 -138.41 -9.69 77.05
CA GLU A 23 -137.77 -11.01 77.17
C GLU A 23 -136.24 -10.86 77.23
N ASP A 24 -135.54 -11.83 77.86
CA ASP A 24 -134.07 -11.84 77.89
C ASP A 24 -133.53 -12.05 76.45
N PRO A 25 -132.74 -11.13 75.88
CA PRO A 25 -132.16 -11.29 74.54
C PRO A 25 -131.17 -12.48 74.45
N GLY A 26 -130.73 -13.02 75.59
CA GLY A 26 -129.84 -14.16 75.69
C GLY A 26 -128.38 -13.84 75.35
N GLU A 27 -127.52 -14.84 75.54
CA GLU A 27 -126.08 -14.70 75.28
C GLU A 27 -125.77 -14.56 73.78
N ILE A 28 -124.53 -14.18 73.46
CA ILE A 28 -123.98 -14.13 72.10
C ILE A 28 -122.72 -14.99 72.05
N ASP A 29 -122.50 -15.67 70.93
CA ASP A 29 -121.29 -16.46 70.73
C ASP A 29 -120.05 -15.56 70.74
N ASN A 30 -118.99 -16.01 71.39
CA ASN A 30 -117.72 -15.27 71.56
C ASN A 30 -117.85 -13.88 72.21
N GLY A 31 -118.86 -13.67 73.04
CA GLY A 31 -119.02 -12.47 73.86
C GLY A 31 -119.62 -12.75 75.24
N ASN A 32 -119.88 -11.68 75.99
CA ASN A 32 -120.36 -11.70 77.37
C ASN A 32 -121.50 -10.68 77.52
N LYS A 33 -122.61 -11.07 78.17
CA LYS A 33 -123.73 -10.18 78.50
C LYS A 33 -123.57 -9.61 79.91
N GLN A 34 -123.87 -8.31 80.07
CA GLN A 34 -123.98 -7.63 81.36
C GLN A 34 -125.38 -7.02 81.50
N GLY A 35 -126.03 -7.25 82.64
CA GLY A 35 -127.42 -6.87 82.88
C GLY A 35 -128.32 -8.08 83.14
N THR A 36 -129.08 -8.02 84.22
CA THR A 36 -129.95 -9.12 84.73
C THR A 36 -131.37 -8.64 85.06
N SER A 37 -131.72 -7.43 84.61
CA SER A 37 -133.02 -6.80 84.78
C SER A 37 -133.53 -6.36 83.41
N PHE A 38 -134.83 -6.50 83.19
CA PHE A 38 -135.45 -6.41 81.86
C PHE A 38 -136.73 -5.56 81.85
N PHE A 39 -136.92 -4.68 82.84
CA PHE A 39 -138.05 -3.75 82.87
C PHE A 39 -137.89 -2.63 81.85
N ILE A 40 -138.98 -1.94 81.50
CA ILE A 40 -138.91 -0.79 80.59
C ILE A 40 -137.91 0.27 81.07
N GLY A 41 -136.95 0.63 80.21
CA GLY A 41 -135.83 1.52 80.51
C GLY A 41 -134.55 0.82 81.02
N ASP A 42 -134.61 -0.47 81.38
CA ASP A 42 -133.41 -1.24 81.73
C ASP A 42 -132.52 -1.47 80.50
N LYS A 43 -131.24 -1.68 80.77
CA LYS A 43 -130.17 -1.79 79.78
C LYS A 43 -129.40 -3.08 79.92
N VAL A 44 -129.10 -3.71 78.79
CA VAL A 44 -128.24 -4.89 78.67
C VAL A 44 -127.07 -4.52 77.78
N THR A 45 -125.85 -4.70 78.27
CA THR A 45 -124.61 -4.33 77.57
C THR A 45 -123.78 -5.56 77.27
N TYR A 46 -123.40 -5.74 76.01
CA TYR A 46 -122.54 -6.82 75.55
C TYR A 46 -121.09 -6.36 75.39
N SER A 47 -120.15 -7.30 75.47
CA SER A 47 -118.77 -7.14 75.04
C SER A 47 -118.27 -8.40 74.33
N CYS A 48 -117.47 -8.26 73.28
CA CYS A 48 -116.85 -9.41 72.61
C CYS A 48 -115.59 -9.88 73.35
N ASN A 49 -115.21 -11.14 73.13
CA ASN A 49 -113.97 -11.73 73.63
C ASN A 49 -112.76 -11.16 72.85
N ALA A 50 -111.55 -11.40 73.36
CA ALA A 50 -110.31 -11.03 72.66
C ALA A 50 -110.29 -11.62 71.24
N ASN A 51 -109.81 -10.83 70.28
CA ASN A 51 -109.79 -11.12 68.85
C ASN A 51 -111.17 -11.18 68.16
N TYR A 52 -112.24 -10.68 68.79
CA TYR A 52 -113.55 -10.50 68.16
C TYR A 52 -114.01 -9.03 68.17
N ARG A 53 -114.49 -8.56 67.01
CA ARG A 53 -115.12 -7.26 66.80
C ARG A 53 -116.63 -7.37 66.98
N MET A 54 -117.24 -6.33 67.53
CA MET A 54 -118.70 -6.25 67.61
C MET A 54 -119.30 -5.66 66.33
N ASP A 55 -120.24 -6.38 65.71
CA ASP A 55 -121.23 -5.79 64.79
C ASP A 55 -122.54 -5.48 65.53
N GLY A 56 -123.18 -4.36 65.19
CA GLY A 56 -124.37 -3.84 65.86
C GLY A 56 -124.09 -2.81 66.97
N LYS A 57 -124.81 -2.90 68.10
CA LYS A 57 -124.64 -2.00 69.26
C LYS A 57 -124.44 -2.81 70.54
N ALA A 58 -123.48 -2.39 71.35
CA ALA A 58 -123.16 -3.01 72.62
C ALA A 58 -124.33 -2.92 73.62
N GLU A 59 -124.95 -1.76 73.72
CA GLU A 59 -126.03 -1.49 74.67
C GLU A 59 -127.40 -1.59 73.98
N LEU A 60 -128.27 -2.44 74.53
CA LEU A 60 -129.68 -2.54 74.17
C LEU A 60 -130.53 -1.95 75.30
N THR A 61 -131.59 -1.21 74.97
CA THR A 61 -132.53 -0.66 75.97
C THR A 61 -133.92 -1.26 75.79
N CYS A 62 -134.50 -1.78 76.87
CA CYS A 62 -135.86 -2.32 76.87
C CYS A 62 -136.89 -1.19 76.66
N SER A 63 -137.60 -1.23 75.55
CA SER A 63 -138.45 -0.11 75.07
C SER A 63 -139.80 -0.61 74.57
N GLU A 64 -140.85 0.22 74.69
CA GLU A 64 -142.15 -0.07 74.05
C GLU A 64 -142.05 0.15 72.53
N VAL A 65 -142.06 -0.93 71.75
CA VAL A 65 -141.94 -0.89 70.27
C VAL A 65 -143.30 -0.85 69.56
N ALA A 66 -144.32 -1.38 70.21
CA ALA A 66 -145.72 -1.27 69.83
C ALA A 66 -146.57 -1.29 71.11
N LYS A 67 -147.84 -0.87 71.01
CA LYS A 67 -148.72 -0.73 72.18
C LYS A 67 -148.84 -2.03 72.99
N LEU A 68 -148.32 -2.02 74.22
CA LEU A 68 -148.18 -3.17 75.13
C LEU A 68 -147.20 -4.27 74.68
N THR A 69 -146.27 -3.96 73.77
CA THR A 69 -145.19 -4.84 73.32
C THR A 69 -143.84 -4.19 73.61
N PHE A 70 -143.03 -4.85 74.44
CA PHE A 70 -141.73 -4.34 74.90
C PHE A 70 -140.62 -5.24 74.35
N GLU A 71 -139.66 -4.65 73.65
CA GLU A 71 -138.49 -5.34 73.10
C GLU A 71 -137.20 -4.59 73.45
N PHE A 72 -136.10 -5.34 73.58
CA PHE A 72 -134.78 -4.73 73.56
C PHE A 72 -134.48 -4.21 72.16
N GLN A 73 -134.15 -2.91 72.08
CA GLN A 73 -133.79 -2.26 70.84
C GLN A 73 -132.41 -1.58 70.95
N PRO A 74 -131.55 -1.68 69.92
CA PRO A 74 -131.72 -2.50 68.71
C PRO A 74 -131.65 -4.01 69.03
N LYS A 75 -131.67 -4.87 68.01
CA LYS A 75 -131.37 -6.30 68.19
C LYS A 75 -129.95 -6.50 68.73
N LYS A 76 -129.74 -7.62 69.43
CA LYS A 76 -128.43 -7.96 70.01
C LYS A 76 -127.31 -8.03 68.96
N PRO A 77 -126.09 -7.60 69.31
CA PRO A 77 -124.94 -7.63 68.41
C PRO A 77 -124.47 -9.05 68.11
N SER A 78 -123.58 -9.18 67.13
CA SER A 78 -122.75 -10.37 66.94
C SER A 78 -121.28 -10.05 67.23
N CYS A 79 -120.47 -11.08 67.45
CA CYS A 79 -119.02 -10.97 67.60
C CYS A 79 -118.34 -11.68 66.42
N GLU A 80 -117.83 -10.89 65.47
CA GLU A 80 -117.09 -11.35 64.30
C GLU A 80 -115.62 -11.56 64.65
N LEU A 81 -114.97 -12.59 64.11
CA LEU A 81 -113.54 -12.82 64.31
C LEU A 81 -112.72 -11.78 63.53
N LEU A 82 -111.82 -11.06 64.22
CA LEU A 82 -110.82 -10.20 63.59
C LEU A 82 -109.83 -11.06 62.79
N SER A 83 -109.60 -10.75 61.51
CA SER A 83 -108.79 -11.60 60.62
C SER A 83 -107.97 -10.79 59.63
N CYS A 84 -106.64 -10.94 59.65
CA CYS A 84 -105.76 -10.42 58.60
C CYS A 84 -105.75 -11.29 57.33
N GLY A 85 -106.54 -12.37 57.28
CA GLY A 85 -106.53 -13.33 56.19
C GLY A 85 -105.25 -14.17 56.13
N ASP A 86 -104.94 -14.72 54.96
CA ASP A 86 -103.72 -15.47 54.71
C ASP A 86 -102.48 -14.55 54.76
N ALA A 87 -101.32 -15.11 55.12
CA ALA A 87 -100.07 -14.35 55.10
C ALA A 87 -99.68 -14.00 53.64
N PRO A 88 -99.13 -12.79 53.37
CA PRO A 88 -98.73 -12.39 52.02
C PRO A 88 -97.83 -13.41 51.31
N VAL A 89 -98.10 -13.69 50.04
CA VAL A 89 -97.21 -14.55 49.23
C VAL A 89 -95.99 -13.74 48.78
N VAL A 90 -94.80 -14.31 48.95
CA VAL A 90 -93.52 -13.76 48.47
C VAL A 90 -93.01 -14.66 47.35
N GLU A 91 -92.51 -14.06 46.27
CA GLU A 91 -91.93 -14.79 45.15
C GLU A 91 -90.53 -15.32 45.52
N ASN A 92 -90.18 -16.53 45.08
CA ASN A 92 -88.91 -17.20 45.38
C ASN A 92 -88.67 -17.36 46.91
N GLY A 93 -89.73 -17.68 47.65
CA GLY A 93 -89.71 -17.95 49.08
C GLY A 93 -91.02 -18.50 49.63
N VAL A 94 -91.03 -18.81 50.93
CA VAL A 94 -92.15 -19.43 51.65
C VAL A 94 -92.55 -18.62 52.88
N GLY A 95 -93.82 -18.21 52.94
CA GLY A 95 -94.44 -17.64 54.15
C GLY A 95 -95.10 -18.72 55.01
N LYS A 96 -94.87 -18.71 56.31
CA LYS A 96 -95.41 -19.68 57.28
C LYS A 96 -96.06 -18.95 58.46
N PRO A 97 -97.40 -18.80 58.49
CA PRO A 97 -98.11 -18.16 59.60
C PRO A 97 -98.12 -19.04 60.86
N SER A 98 -98.14 -18.40 62.03
CA SER A 98 -98.18 -19.04 63.35
C SER A 98 -99.54 -19.66 63.69
N ALA A 99 -100.60 -19.22 63.02
CA ALA A 99 -101.98 -19.68 63.19
C ALA A 99 -102.76 -19.52 61.88
N THR A 100 -103.88 -20.24 61.75
CA THR A 100 -104.82 -20.08 60.63
C THR A 100 -106.23 -20.42 61.14
N PRO A 101 -107.22 -19.51 61.09
CA PRO A 101 -107.14 -18.13 60.58
C PRO A 101 -106.22 -17.22 61.41
N SER A 102 -105.70 -16.16 60.77
CA SER A 102 -104.71 -15.24 61.33
C SER A 102 -105.40 -14.06 62.03
N VAL A 103 -105.26 -13.97 63.35
CA VAL A 103 -105.86 -12.92 64.21
C VAL A 103 -104.82 -11.87 64.63
N PRO A 104 -105.19 -10.65 65.05
CA PRO A 104 -104.24 -9.66 65.55
C PRO A 104 -103.27 -10.22 66.60
N GLY A 105 -101.99 -9.90 66.45
CA GLY A 105 -100.89 -10.48 67.21
C GLY A 105 -100.35 -11.83 66.69
N SER A 106 -100.96 -12.44 65.66
CA SER A 106 -100.35 -13.58 64.93
C SER A 106 -99.11 -13.12 64.17
N THR A 107 -98.12 -14.01 63.99
CA THR A 107 -96.93 -13.73 63.18
C THR A 107 -96.84 -14.65 61.97
N ALA A 108 -96.03 -14.28 60.97
CA ALA A 108 -95.66 -15.15 59.86
C ALA A 108 -94.15 -15.04 59.63
N TRP A 109 -93.45 -16.18 59.68
CA TRP A 109 -92.03 -16.29 59.34
C TRP A 109 -91.88 -16.51 57.83
N TYR A 110 -90.92 -15.82 57.23
CA TYR A 110 -90.56 -16.01 55.83
C TYR A 110 -89.22 -16.69 55.70
N ASP A 111 -89.03 -17.45 54.63
CA ASP A 111 -87.71 -17.90 54.20
C ASP A 111 -87.62 -17.85 52.68
N CYS A 112 -86.41 -17.74 52.13
CA CYS A 112 -86.21 -17.66 50.67
C CYS A 112 -85.79 -19.01 50.10
N ASP A 113 -86.12 -19.24 48.83
CA ASP A 113 -85.68 -20.42 48.09
C ASP A 113 -84.15 -20.34 47.81
N ASP A 114 -83.55 -21.48 47.46
CA ASP A 114 -82.10 -21.52 47.22
C ASP A 114 -81.70 -20.65 46.02
N GLY A 115 -80.51 -20.05 46.10
CA GLY A 115 -80.08 -18.97 45.20
C GLY A 115 -80.68 -17.59 45.51
N TYR A 116 -81.60 -17.45 46.47
CA TYR A 116 -82.17 -16.17 46.91
C TYR A 116 -81.84 -15.86 48.37
N ARG A 117 -81.86 -14.58 48.73
CA ARG A 117 -81.76 -14.10 50.12
C ARG A 117 -82.82 -13.07 50.45
N ARG A 118 -83.10 -12.94 51.74
CA ARG A 118 -84.14 -12.08 52.29
C ARG A 118 -83.67 -10.62 52.31
N ASP A 119 -84.51 -9.72 51.85
CA ASP A 119 -84.41 -8.27 52.08
C ASP A 119 -85.67 -7.81 52.84
N GLY A 120 -85.48 -7.01 53.89
CA GLY A 120 -86.53 -6.71 54.86
C GLY A 120 -86.65 -7.69 56.05
N PRO A 121 -87.78 -7.70 56.77
CA PRO A 121 -87.91 -8.36 58.07
C PRO A 121 -87.99 -9.90 57.96
N GLY A 122 -87.52 -10.59 59.00
CA GLY A 122 -87.52 -12.06 59.02
C GLY A 122 -88.91 -12.67 59.28
N ASP A 123 -89.69 -11.99 60.11
CA ASP A 123 -91.07 -12.27 60.45
C ASP A 123 -91.90 -10.97 60.45
N ILE A 124 -93.19 -11.09 60.18
CA ILE A 124 -94.16 -10.00 60.20
C ILE A 124 -95.31 -10.31 61.16
N SER A 125 -95.99 -9.29 61.66
CA SER A 125 -97.19 -9.43 62.51
C SER A 125 -98.47 -8.95 61.82
N CYS A 126 -99.57 -9.60 62.17
CA CYS A 126 -100.94 -9.18 61.91
C CYS A 126 -101.33 -8.11 62.95
N GLN A 127 -101.72 -6.93 62.47
CA GLN A 127 -101.91 -5.72 63.25
C GLN A 127 -103.37 -5.54 63.72
N ASP A 128 -103.59 -4.63 64.67
CA ASP A 128 -104.92 -4.33 65.24
C ASP A 128 -105.90 -3.69 64.23
N ASP A 129 -105.42 -3.28 63.05
CA ASP A 129 -106.23 -2.76 61.94
C ASP A 129 -106.62 -3.83 60.90
N GLU A 130 -106.42 -5.10 61.24
CA GLU A 130 -106.70 -6.27 60.39
C GLU A 130 -105.83 -6.35 59.13
N THR A 131 -104.65 -5.71 59.13
CA THR A 131 -103.64 -5.83 58.06
C THR A 131 -102.37 -6.54 58.52
N TRP A 132 -101.66 -7.17 57.58
CA TRP A 132 -100.30 -7.67 57.79
C TRP A 132 -99.28 -6.56 57.52
N GLN A 133 -98.23 -6.49 58.34
CA GLN A 133 -97.04 -5.68 58.04
C GLN A 133 -96.40 -6.11 56.72
N THR A 134 -95.67 -5.18 56.08
CA THR A 134 -94.98 -5.40 54.80
C THR A 134 -94.05 -6.62 54.86
N ALA A 135 -94.37 -7.65 54.07
CA ALA A 135 -93.55 -8.85 53.92
C ALA A 135 -92.17 -8.52 53.29
N PRO A 136 -91.12 -9.31 53.60
CA PRO A 136 -89.83 -9.18 52.93
C PRO A 136 -89.92 -9.55 51.45
N THR A 137 -88.90 -9.14 50.69
CA THR A 137 -88.65 -9.65 49.34
C THR A 137 -87.55 -10.72 49.38
N CYS A 138 -87.61 -11.69 48.47
CA CYS A 138 -86.50 -12.61 48.23
C CYS A 138 -85.79 -12.17 46.95
N ILE A 139 -84.58 -11.64 47.11
CA ILE A 139 -83.75 -11.14 46.00
C ILE A 139 -82.65 -12.15 45.66
N GLN A 140 -82.32 -12.27 44.38
CA GLN A 140 -81.34 -13.24 43.91
C GLN A 140 -79.94 -12.92 44.48
N LYS A 141 -79.24 -13.95 44.98
CA LYS A 141 -77.84 -13.85 45.40
C LYS A 141 -76.96 -13.70 44.16
N THR A 142 -76.11 -12.68 44.13
CA THR A 142 -75.23 -12.37 42.99
C THR A 142 -73.83 -12.01 43.46
N CYS A 143 -72.82 -12.16 42.60
CA CYS A 143 -71.42 -11.82 42.96
C CYS A 143 -71.14 -10.31 43.04
N GLY A 144 -72.14 -9.46 42.79
CA GLY A 144 -71.97 -8.01 42.66
C GLY A 144 -71.16 -7.59 41.44
N ASP A 145 -70.87 -6.29 41.38
CA ASP A 145 -69.99 -5.71 40.37
C ASP A 145 -68.53 -6.15 40.61
N ILE A 146 -67.75 -6.23 39.53
CA ILE A 146 -66.33 -6.60 39.58
C ILE A 146 -65.49 -5.35 39.88
N ASP A 147 -64.47 -5.49 40.74
CA ASP A 147 -63.53 -4.40 41.05
C ASP A 147 -62.86 -3.81 39.81
N VAL A 148 -62.64 -2.49 39.83
CA VAL A 148 -62.05 -1.76 38.70
C VAL A 148 -60.57 -2.12 38.54
N VAL A 149 -60.27 -2.92 37.53
CA VAL A 149 -58.90 -3.20 37.08
C VAL A 149 -58.33 -1.97 36.33
N VAL A 150 -57.05 -1.70 36.54
CA VAL A 150 -56.35 -0.58 35.88
C VAL A 150 -55.82 -1.02 34.52
N ASN A 151 -56.03 -0.21 33.48
CA ASN A 151 -55.69 -0.48 32.08
C ASN A 151 -56.38 -1.72 31.47
N GLY A 152 -57.66 -1.91 31.79
CA GLY A 152 -58.49 -2.96 31.20
C GLY A 152 -59.93 -2.96 31.76
N ALA A 153 -60.70 -3.98 31.39
CA ALA A 153 -62.04 -4.22 31.90
C ALA A 153 -62.38 -5.72 31.92
N TYR A 154 -63.16 -6.16 32.90
CA TYR A 154 -63.77 -7.48 32.90
C TYR A 154 -65.12 -7.48 32.18
N ALA A 155 -65.40 -8.52 31.40
CA ALA A 155 -66.71 -8.79 30.82
C ALA A 155 -67.25 -10.13 31.33
N ALA A 156 -68.34 -10.11 32.11
CA ALA A 156 -69.06 -11.30 32.55
C ALA A 156 -69.87 -11.89 31.39
N ASP A 157 -69.93 -13.23 31.31
CA ASP A 157 -70.74 -13.94 30.29
C ASP A 157 -72.25 -13.78 30.51
N THR A 158 -72.67 -13.59 31.78
CA THR A 158 -74.05 -13.56 32.24
C THR A 158 -74.23 -12.43 33.25
N ILE A 159 -75.30 -11.64 33.08
CA ILE A 159 -75.68 -10.58 34.02
C ILE A 159 -77.20 -10.72 34.30
N PRO A 160 -77.64 -10.78 35.58
CA PRO A 160 -76.84 -10.74 36.81
C PRO A 160 -75.94 -11.97 37.00
N ALA A 161 -74.76 -11.77 37.59
CA ALA A 161 -73.78 -12.82 37.81
C ALA A 161 -74.15 -13.70 39.02
N THR A 162 -74.34 -14.99 38.77
CA THR A 162 -74.69 -16.03 39.76
C THR A 162 -73.61 -17.13 39.81
N PRO A 163 -73.60 -18.02 40.82
CA PRO A 163 -72.55 -19.03 40.95
C PRO A 163 -72.33 -19.85 39.67
N GLY A 164 -71.11 -19.83 39.15
CA GLY A 164 -70.72 -20.42 37.85
C GLY A 164 -70.68 -19.45 36.67
N THR A 165 -71.03 -18.16 36.86
CA THR A 165 -70.77 -17.10 35.86
C THR A 165 -69.25 -16.85 35.75
N GLN A 166 -68.71 -16.77 34.54
CA GLN A 166 -67.31 -16.41 34.31
C GLN A 166 -67.18 -14.97 33.81
N ALA A 167 -66.09 -14.29 34.17
CA ALA A 167 -65.75 -12.96 33.64
C ALA A 167 -64.32 -12.91 33.08
N THR A 168 -64.21 -12.54 31.81
CA THR A 168 -62.92 -12.48 31.10
C THR A 168 -62.32 -11.08 31.18
N LEU A 169 -61.06 -10.97 31.61
CA LEU A 169 -60.29 -9.74 31.54
C LEU A 169 -59.89 -9.43 30.08
N SER A 170 -60.23 -8.24 29.61
CA SER A 170 -59.65 -7.62 28.41
C SER A 170 -58.78 -6.43 28.83
N CYS A 171 -57.53 -6.38 28.39
CA CYS A 171 -56.63 -5.25 28.68
C CYS A 171 -56.66 -4.17 27.60
N ASP A 172 -56.32 -2.95 27.99
CA ASP A 172 -56.19 -1.80 27.08
C ASP A 172 -54.99 -1.97 26.14
N ALA A 173 -55.00 -1.23 25.02
CA ALA A 173 -53.93 -1.31 24.02
C ALA A 173 -52.54 -0.98 24.62
N GLY A 174 -51.59 -1.90 24.44
CA GLY A 174 -50.25 -1.84 25.06
C GLY A 174 -50.13 -2.61 26.40
N TYR A 175 -51.18 -3.31 26.83
CA TYR A 175 -51.18 -4.11 28.05
C TYR A 175 -51.57 -5.57 27.82
N GLU A 176 -51.05 -6.48 28.66
CA GLU A 176 -51.35 -7.92 28.66
C GLU A 176 -51.92 -8.37 30.02
N ALA A 177 -52.84 -9.32 30.00
CA ALA A 177 -53.39 -9.94 31.21
C ALA A 177 -52.37 -10.88 31.88
N VAL A 178 -52.12 -10.64 33.17
CA VAL A 178 -51.25 -11.47 34.02
C VAL A 178 -52.10 -12.31 34.96
N ASN A 179 -51.68 -13.56 35.18
CA ASN A 179 -52.39 -14.61 35.95
C ASN A 179 -53.66 -15.13 35.22
N SER A 180 -54.51 -15.87 35.95
CA SER A 180 -55.65 -16.58 35.34
C SER A 180 -56.80 -15.63 35.00
N SER A 181 -57.17 -15.62 33.72
CA SER A 181 -58.43 -15.07 33.19
C SER A 181 -59.13 -16.19 32.40
N PRO A 182 -60.45 -16.42 32.55
CA PRO A 182 -61.40 -15.65 33.34
C PRO A 182 -61.22 -15.77 34.86
N ILE A 183 -61.97 -14.94 35.59
CA ILE A 183 -62.30 -15.09 37.01
C ILE A 183 -63.69 -15.71 37.15
N ASP A 184 -63.94 -16.41 38.26
CA ASP A 184 -65.15 -17.21 38.49
C ASP A 184 -66.03 -16.61 39.58
N CYS A 185 -67.35 -16.60 39.40
CA CYS A 185 -68.30 -16.28 40.47
C CYS A 185 -68.57 -17.55 41.29
N GLU A 186 -68.00 -17.67 42.50
CA GLU A 186 -68.12 -18.86 43.35
C GLU A 186 -69.08 -18.65 44.54
N ALA A 187 -69.78 -19.73 44.91
CA ALA A 187 -70.64 -19.73 46.10
C ALA A 187 -69.80 -19.78 47.38
N THR A 188 -70.09 -18.90 48.35
CA THR A 188 -69.43 -18.91 49.66
C THR A 188 -69.83 -20.14 50.49
N ASP A 189 -68.84 -20.88 50.99
CA ASP A 189 -68.99 -22.03 51.89
C ASP A 189 -69.71 -21.64 53.20
N GLY A 190 -71.04 -21.71 53.18
CA GLY A 190 -71.89 -21.29 54.31
C GLY A 190 -73.36 -21.02 53.98
N GLY A 191 -73.76 -21.00 52.71
CA GLY A 191 -75.17 -20.99 52.26
C GLY A 191 -75.93 -19.67 52.41
N ASN A 192 -75.58 -18.84 53.41
CA ASN A 192 -76.24 -17.57 53.71
C ASN A 192 -75.47 -16.32 53.24
N GLY A 193 -74.26 -16.47 52.67
CA GLY A 193 -73.57 -15.37 52.01
C GLY A 193 -74.17 -15.07 50.63
N ASP A 194 -73.93 -13.85 50.15
CA ASP A 194 -73.85 -13.65 48.69
C ASP A 194 -72.59 -14.37 48.17
N PRO A 195 -72.59 -14.87 46.93
CA PRO A 195 -71.40 -15.42 46.29
C PRO A 195 -70.37 -14.31 46.03
N SER A 196 -69.16 -14.66 45.60
CA SER A 196 -68.11 -13.68 45.34
C SER A 196 -67.23 -14.09 44.16
N TRP A 197 -66.70 -13.08 43.47
CA TRP A 197 -65.71 -13.27 42.42
C TRP A 197 -64.40 -13.80 43.02
N THR A 198 -63.86 -14.88 42.45
CA THR A 198 -62.60 -15.51 42.87
C THR A 198 -61.62 -15.62 41.71
N GLY A 199 -60.34 -15.69 42.04
CA GLY A 199 -59.23 -15.48 41.10
C GLY A 199 -58.71 -14.04 41.14
N VAL A 200 -57.54 -13.83 40.55
CA VAL A 200 -56.91 -12.52 40.40
C VAL A 200 -56.26 -12.45 39.02
N SER A 201 -56.55 -11.40 38.25
CA SER A 201 -55.77 -11.05 37.07
C SER A 201 -55.69 -9.52 36.90
N SER A 202 -54.61 -9.06 36.28
CA SER A 202 -54.31 -7.62 36.14
C SER A 202 -53.55 -7.34 34.84
N CYS A 203 -53.66 -6.11 34.34
CA CYS A 203 -53.03 -5.71 33.08
C CYS A 203 -51.63 -5.13 33.32
N ARG A 204 -50.58 -5.84 32.86
CA ARG A 204 -49.20 -5.32 32.84
C ARG A 204 -48.94 -4.55 31.55
N PHE A 205 -48.12 -3.51 31.62
CA PHE A 205 -47.65 -2.82 30.42
C PHE A 205 -46.62 -3.70 29.68
N LEU A 206 -46.77 -3.85 28.37
CA LEU A 206 -45.82 -4.56 27.51
C LEU A 206 -44.69 -3.60 27.09
N SER A 207 -43.43 -3.99 27.24
CA SER A 207 -42.31 -3.08 26.92
C SER A 207 -41.02 -3.79 26.54
N CYS A 208 -40.48 -3.48 25.35
CA CYS A 208 -39.11 -3.88 24.98
C CYS A 208 -38.02 -3.00 25.64
N GLY A 209 -38.40 -2.06 26.50
CA GLY A 209 -37.48 -1.09 27.09
C GLY A 209 -36.94 -0.08 26.07
N ASP A 210 -35.75 0.46 26.34
CA ASP A 210 -35.04 1.36 25.42
C ASP A 210 -34.50 0.60 24.21
N ALA A 211 -34.35 1.28 23.07
CA ALA A 211 -33.74 0.69 21.88
C ALA A 211 -32.26 0.35 22.13
N PRO A 212 -31.75 -0.80 21.63
CA PRO A 212 -30.36 -1.22 21.83
C PRO A 212 -29.34 -0.14 21.47
N VAL A 213 -28.34 0.08 22.33
CA VAL A 213 -27.23 1.01 22.04
C VAL A 213 -26.26 0.34 21.08
N VAL A 214 -25.88 1.06 20.02
CA VAL A 214 -24.87 0.66 19.02
C VAL A 214 -23.67 1.60 19.15
N GLU A 215 -22.46 1.06 19.08
CA GLU A 215 -21.24 1.87 19.13
C GLU A 215 -21.03 2.61 17.80
N ASN A 216 -20.58 3.87 17.84
CA ASN A 216 -20.39 4.74 16.68
C ASN A 216 -21.69 4.95 15.84
N GLY A 217 -22.82 5.11 16.54
CA GLY A 217 -24.11 5.41 15.95
C GLY A 217 -25.20 5.71 16.98
N VAL A 218 -26.42 5.96 16.51
CA VAL A 218 -27.58 6.35 17.31
C VAL A 218 -28.85 5.62 16.86
N GLY A 219 -29.47 4.90 17.81
CA GLY A 219 -30.82 4.35 17.67
C GLY A 219 -31.89 5.40 17.96
N LYS A 220 -32.86 5.55 17.06
CA LYS A 220 -33.97 6.51 17.13
C LYS A 220 -35.29 5.73 17.16
N PRO A 221 -35.85 5.41 18.35
CA PRO A 221 -37.13 4.71 18.46
C PRO A 221 -38.30 5.58 17.99
N SER A 222 -39.33 4.97 17.40
CA SER A 222 -40.54 5.66 16.92
C SER A 222 -41.54 6.01 18.03
N ALA A 223 -41.41 5.40 19.21
CA ALA A 223 -42.13 5.74 20.43
C ALA A 223 -41.25 5.51 21.67
N THR A 224 -41.51 6.23 22.77
CA THR A 224 -40.87 5.99 24.06
C THR A 224 -41.91 6.18 25.18
N PRO A 225 -42.17 5.18 26.05
CA PRO A 225 -41.63 3.82 26.04
C PRO A 225 -42.04 3.01 24.78
N SER A 226 -41.28 1.96 24.47
CA SER A 226 -41.47 1.15 23.26
C SER A 226 -42.25 -0.15 23.56
N VAL A 227 -43.35 -0.35 22.84
CA VAL A 227 -44.26 -1.52 22.96
C VAL A 227 -44.14 -2.44 21.74
N PRO A 228 -44.60 -3.71 21.76
CA PRO A 228 -44.61 -4.58 20.59
C PRO A 228 -45.16 -3.91 19.33
N GLY A 229 -44.47 -4.09 18.20
CA GLY A 229 -44.71 -3.37 16.94
C GLY A 229 -44.05 -1.99 16.83
N SER A 230 -43.44 -1.46 17.90
CA SER A 230 -42.58 -0.26 17.81
C SER A 230 -41.33 -0.54 16.98
N THR A 231 -40.77 0.49 16.35
CA THR A 231 -39.58 0.40 15.52
C THR A 231 -38.47 1.32 16.01
N ALA A 232 -37.22 1.01 15.68
CA ALA A 232 -36.07 1.90 15.92
C ALA A 232 -35.20 1.98 14.66
N TRP A 233 -35.04 3.18 14.10
CA TRP A 233 -34.12 3.46 13.00
C TRP A 233 -32.72 3.73 13.55
N TYR A 234 -31.68 3.20 12.89
CA TYR A 234 -30.29 3.42 13.30
C TYR A 234 -29.56 4.33 12.31
N ASP A 235 -28.89 5.36 12.80
CA ASP A 235 -27.86 6.11 12.07
C ASP A 235 -26.47 5.74 12.57
N CYS A 236 -25.47 5.75 11.69
CA CYS A 236 -24.08 5.63 12.09
C CYS A 236 -23.41 7.01 12.10
N ASP A 237 -22.42 7.18 12.97
CA ASP A 237 -21.67 8.43 13.09
C ASP A 237 -20.77 8.67 11.85
N ASP A 238 -20.33 9.91 11.64
CA ASP A 238 -19.46 10.28 10.53
C ASP A 238 -18.19 9.41 10.50
N GLY A 239 -17.87 8.85 9.33
CA GLY A 239 -16.79 7.88 9.16
C GLY A 239 -17.17 6.41 9.38
N TYR A 240 -18.42 6.12 9.75
CA TYR A 240 -18.95 4.75 9.87
C TYR A 240 -20.09 4.50 8.86
N ARG A 241 -20.33 3.22 8.54
CA ARG A 241 -21.48 2.75 7.77
C ARG A 241 -22.20 1.61 8.49
N ARG A 242 -23.47 1.44 8.15
CA ARG A 242 -24.34 0.40 8.70
C ARG A 242 -24.01 -0.95 8.08
N ASP A 243 -23.92 -1.98 8.91
CA ASP A 243 -23.96 -3.39 8.51
C ASP A 243 -25.16 -4.05 9.22
N GLY A 244 -25.98 -4.80 8.47
CA GLY A 244 -27.29 -5.26 8.92
C GLY A 244 -28.47 -4.31 8.60
N PRO A 245 -29.62 -4.44 9.31
CA PRO A 245 -30.88 -3.77 8.95
C PRO A 245 -30.88 -2.26 9.24
N GLY A 246 -31.69 -1.48 8.52
CA GLY A 246 -31.83 -0.04 8.74
C GLY A 246 -32.71 0.34 9.93
N ASP A 247 -33.76 -0.44 10.12
CA ASP A 247 -34.68 -0.39 11.24
C ASP A 247 -34.90 -1.79 11.83
N ILE A 248 -35.15 -1.83 13.13
CA ILE A 248 -35.51 -3.05 13.88
C ILE A 248 -36.87 -2.86 14.53
N SER A 249 -37.58 -3.97 14.79
CA SER A 249 -38.89 -3.96 15.46
C SER A 249 -38.86 -4.65 16.82
N CYS A 250 -39.59 -4.09 17.78
CA CYS A 250 -39.92 -4.69 19.07
C CYS A 250 -40.95 -5.82 18.83
N GLN A 251 -40.62 -7.05 19.22
CA GLN A 251 -41.42 -8.25 18.97
C GLN A 251 -42.47 -8.47 20.07
N ASP A 252 -43.41 -9.40 19.81
CA ASP A 252 -44.44 -9.81 20.76
C ASP A 252 -43.88 -10.51 22.03
N ASP A 253 -42.62 -10.96 22.01
CA ASP A 253 -41.92 -11.54 23.17
C ASP A 253 -41.19 -10.50 24.04
N GLU A 254 -41.48 -9.21 23.82
CA GLU A 254 -40.85 -8.06 24.48
C GLU A 254 -39.33 -7.94 24.25
N THR A 255 -38.80 -8.56 23.19
CA THR A 255 -37.41 -8.35 22.75
C THR A 255 -37.33 -7.48 21.49
N TRP A 256 -36.25 -6.71 21.38
CA TRP A 256 -35.88 -6.06 20.13
C TRP A 256 -35.17 -7.06 19.20
N GLN A 257 -35.48 -7.02 17.91
CA GLN A 257 -34.66 -7.68 16.88
C GLN A 257 -33.20 -7.20 16.94
N THR A 258 -32.27 -8.05 16.49
CA THR A 258 -30.83 -7.76 16.49
C THR A 258 -30.52 -6.44 15.78
N ALA A 259 -29.99 -5.47 16.53
CA ALA A 259 -29.56 -4.19 16.01
C ALA A 259 -28.40 -4.31 14.99
N PRO A 260 -28.30 -3.40 14.01
CA PRO A 260 -27.14 -3.33 13.12
C PRO A 260 -25.86 -2.95 13.86
N THR A 261 -24.71 -3.21 13.24
CA THR A 261 -23.41 -2.69 13.68
C THR A 261 -23.01 -1.49 12.81
N CYS A 262 -22.43 -0.47 13.43
CA CYS A 262 -21.78 0.61 12.69
C CYS A 262 -20.29 0.29 12.56
N ILE A 263 -19.84 -0.04 11.35
CA ILE A 263 -18.45 -0.42 11.06
C ILE A 263 -17.73 0.72 10.34
N GLN A 264 -16.44 0.88 10.64
CA GLN A 264 -15.64 1.99 10.12
C GLN A 264 -15.52 1.89 8.59
N LYS A 265 -15.77 3.01 7.90
CA LYS A 265 -15.60 3.13 6.45
C LYS A 265 -14.12 3.09 6.10
N THR A 266 -13.73 2.20 5.19
CA THR A 266 -12.33 2.05 4.75
C THR A 266 -12.23 1.83 3.25
N CYS A 267 -11.12 2.23 2.63
CA CYS A 267 -10.91 1.99 1.19
C CYS A 267 -10.59 0.53 0.81
N GLY A 268 -10.59 -0.38 1.78
CA GLY A 268 -10.09 -1.74 1.62
C GLY A 268 -8.57 -1.81 1.48
N ASP A 269 -8.05 -3.03 1.54
CA ASP A 269 -6.66 -3.33 1.20
C ASP A 269 -6.42 -3.12 -0.30
N ILE A 270 -5.20 -2.72 -0.67
CA ILE A 270 -4.81 -2.55 -2.08
C ILE A 270 -4.30 -3.90 -2.60
N ASP A 271 -4.79 -4.32 -3.78
CA ASP A 271 -4.36 -5.55 -4.44
C ASP A 271 -2.84 -5.58 -4.69
N VAL A 272 -2.28 -6.80 -4.76
CA VAL A 272 -0.84 -7.02 -4.97
C VAL A 272 -0.42 -6.48 -6.35
N VAL A 273 0.40 -5.44 -6.34
CA VAL A 273 1.05 -4.91 -7.55
C VAL A 273 2.23 -5.84 -7.92
N VAL A 274 2.45 -6.03 -9.23
CA VAL A 274 3.61 -6.78 -9.73
C VAL A 274 4.82 -5.85 -9.77
N ASN A 275 5.97 -6.32 -9.30
CA ASN A 275 7.24 -5.59 -9.23
C ASN A 275 7.17 -4.27 -8.44
N GLY A 276 6.34 -4.24 -7.38
CA GLY A 276 6.21 -3.10 -6.48
C GLY A 276 5.15 -3.32 -5.39
N ALA A 277 5.03 -2.36 -4.48
CA ALA A 277 4.04 -2.40 -3.41
C ALA A 277 3.54 -1.00 -3.05
N TYR A 278 2.25 -0.89 -2.71
CA TYR A 278 1.69 0.30 -2.07
C TYR A 278 1.90 0.25 -0.55
N ALA A 279 2.37 1.35 0.02
CA ALA A 279 2.35 1.58 1.47
C ALA A 279 1.37 2.71 1.79
N ALA A 280 0.34 2.41 2.60
CA ALA A 280 -0.60 3.41 3.11
C ALA A 280 -0.03 4.12 4.35
N ASP A 281 -0.21 5.44 4.45
CA ASP A 281 0.35 6.25 5.54
C ASP A 281 -0.37 6.03 6.89
N THR A 282 -1.52 5.35 6.89
CA THR A 282 -2.29 4.96 8.09
C THR A 282 -3.11 3.71 7.80
N ILE A 283 -3.23 2.82 8.78
CA ILE A 283 -4.01 1.58 8.71
C ILE A 283 -4.90 1.50 9.96
N PRO A 284 -6.23 1.24 9.83
CA PRO A 284 -6.97 1.07 8.58
C PRO A 284 -7.07 2.37 7.77
N ALA A 285 -7.12 2.25 6.44
CA ALA A 285 -7.13 3.40 5.53
C ALA A 285 -8.55 3.98 5.38
N THR A 286 -8.81 5.11 6.04
CA THR A 286 -10.06 5.89 5.94
C THR A 286 -9.94 6.99 4.87
N ALA A 287 -11.06 7.62 4.49
CA ALA A 287 -11.04 8.75 3.57
C ALA A 287 -10.03 9.84 4.00
N GLY A 288 -9.25 10.34 3.04
CA GLY A 288 -8.11 11.24 3.27
C GLY A 288 -6.77 10.55 3.52
N THR A 289 -6.73 9.21 3.67
CA THR A 289 -5.47 8.45 3.72
C THR A 289 -4.80 8.42 2.35
N THR A 290 -3.51 8.70 2.28
CA THR A 290 -2.68 8.52 1.09
C THR A 290 -1.95 7.17 1.11
N ALA A 291 -1.64 6.64 -0.08
CA ALA A 291 -0.76 5.48 -0.24
C ALA A 291 0.24 5.70 -1.36
N THR A 292 1.51 5.41 -1.09
CA THR A 292 2.61 5.60 -2.04
C THR A 292 3.03 4.28 -2.66
N LEU A 293 3.01 4.19 -3.99
CA LEU A 293 3.61 3.08 -4.74
C LEU A 293 5.14 3.19 -4.68
N THR A 294 5.80 2.12 -4.28
CA THR A 294 7.25 1.92 -4.44
C THR A 294 7.47 0.72 -5.36
N CYS A 295 8.14 0.92 -6.48
CA CYS A 295 8.50 -0.14 -7.41
C CYS A 295 9.84 -0.80 -7.03
N GLU A 296 10.07 -2.01 -7.53
CA GLU A 296 11.35 -2.72 -7.44
C GLU A 296 12.40 -2.06 -8.38
N PRO A 297 13.71 -2.30 -8.17
CA PRO A 297 14.75 -1.79 -9.08
C PRO A 297 14.49 -2.19 -10.54
N GLY A 298 14.77 -1.28 -11.47
CA GLY A 298 14.42 -1.45 -12.89
C GLY A 298 12.95 -1.18 -13.25
N TYR A 299 12.12 -0.72 -12.32
CA TYR A 299 10.72 -0.37 -12.58
C TYR A 299 10.37 1.03 -12.06
N GLU A 300 9.56 1.76 -12.83
CA GLU A 300 8.99 3.06 -12.47
C GLU A 300 7.45 3.00 -12.49
N ALA A 301 6.79 3.94 -11.80
CA ALA A 301 5.33 4.00 -11.82
C ALA A 301 4.81 4.37 -13.23
N ALA A 302 3.77 3.66 -13.68
CA ALA A 302 3.09 3.89 -14.96
C ALA A 302 2.46 5.30 -14.98
N ASP A 303 1.57 5.53 -14.02
CA ASP A 303 0.84 6.75 -13.71
C ASP A 303 1.30 7.37 -12.37
N SER A 304 0.75 8.55 -12.04
CA SER A 304 1.08 9.30 -10.82
C SER A 304 0.86 8.53 -9.51
N THR A 305 1.84 8.63 -8.62
CA THR A 305 1.83 8.17 -7.21
C THR A 305 2.22 9.36 -6.31
N PRO A 306 1.68 9.53 -5.09
CA PRO A 306 0.75 8.64 -4.37
C PRO A 306 -0.69 8.65 -4.90
N ILE A 307 -1.50 7.72 -4.40
CA ILE A 307 -2.95 7.65 -4.58
C ILE A 307 -3.68 8.11 -3.31
N ASP A 308 -4.92 8.57 -3.46
CA ASP A 308 -5.77 9.03 -2.34
C ASP A 308 -6.92 8.06 -2.09
N CYS A 309 -7.23 7.78 -0.82
CA CYS A 309 -8.50 7.18 -0.40
C CYS A 309 -9.59 8.26 -0.35
N LYS A 310 -10.64 8.17 -1.19
CA LYS A 310 -11.65 9.23 -1.35
C LYS A 310 -13.09 8.73 -1.20
N GLU A 311 -13.94 9.56 -0.59
CA GLU A 311 -15.37 9.32 -0.46
C GLU A 311 -16.06 9.06 -1.81
N THR A 312 -16.92 8.04 -1.86
CA THR A 312 -17.67 7.68 -3.06
C THR A 312 -19.05 8.33 -3.07
N ASN A 313 -19.43 8.92 -4.20
CA ASN A 313 -20.76 9.42 -4.58
C ASN A 313 -21.81 9.57 -3.44
N GLY A 314 -21.63 10.57 -2.56
CA GLY A 314 -22.60 10.93 -1.52
C GLY A 314 -22.27 10.44 -0.10
N GLY A 315 -21.25 9.59 0.08
CA GLY A 315 -20.69 9.26 1.40
C GLY A 315 -21.50 8.26 2.24
N GLU A 316 -22.45 7.53 1.65
CA GLU A 316 -23.13 6.41 2.34
C GLU A 316 -22.30 5.11 2.30
N GLY A 317 -21.50 4.91 1.25
CA GLY A 317 -20.69 3.70 1.05
C GLY A 317 -19.34 3.71 1.78
N ASP A 318 -18.53 2.69 1.50
CA ASP A 318 -17.09 2.78 1.74
C ASP A 318 -16.45 3.78 0.75
N PRO A 319 -15.40 4.53 1.16
CA PRO A 319 -14.56 5.28 0.24
C PRO A 319 -13.82 4.31 -0.69
N SER A 320 -13.15 4.83 -1.72
CA SER A 320 -12.32 4.02 -2.62
C SER A 320 -11.03 4.73 -2.97
N TRP A 321 -9.99 3.94 -3.19
CA TRP A 321 -8.73 4.43 -3.74
C TRP A 321 -8.96 5.06 -5.12
N THR A 322 -8.27 6.18 -5.40
CA THR A 322 -8.14 6.68 -6.77
C THR A 322 -7.44 5.65 -7.66
N THR A 323 -7.56 5.81 -8.98
CA THR A 323 -6.93 4.97 -10.01
C THR A 323 -5.55 4.48 -9.59
N LEU A 324 -5.41 3.15 -9.46
CA LEU A 324 -4.14 2.51 -9.11
C LEU A 324 -3.16 2.63 -10.27
N SER A 325 -1.89 2.83 -9.94
CA SER A 325 -0.75 2.84 -10.87
C SER A 325 -0.04 1.49 -10.81
N SER A 326 0.45 0.99 -11.95
CA SER A 326 1.29 -0.20 -12.05
C SER A 326 2.78 0.16 -12.07
N CYS A 327 3.64 -0.80 -11.77
CA CYS A 327 5.08 -0.66 -12.03
C CYS A 327 5.39 -1.18 -13.44
N GLU A 328 6.07 -0.36 -14.24
CA GLU A 328 6.45 -0.62 -15.63
C GLU A 328 7.97 -0.43 -15.79
N ASP A 329 8.62 -1.29 -16.56
CA ASP A 329 10.02 -1.09 -16.91
C ASP A 329 10.14 0.03 -17.95
N LYS A 330 10.65 1.16 -17.50
CA LYS A 330 10.99 2.35 -18.30
C LYS A 330 12.50 2.62 -18.28
N THR A 331 13.28 1.76 -17.65
CA THR A 331 14.73 1.86 -17.57
C THR A 331 15.35 1.22 -18.80
N CYS A 332 16.39 1.83 -19.36
CA CYS A 332 17.13 1.20 -20.45
C CYS A 332 18.31 0.36 -19.92
N PRO A 333 18.74 -0.67 -20.65
CA PRO A 333 19.92 -1.46 -20.28
C PRO A 333 21.17 -0.59 -20.06
N ALA A 334 21.85 -0.81 -18.94
CA ALA A 334 23.11 -0.18 -18.60
C ALA A 334 24.28 -0.96 -19.20
N PHE A 335 25.22 -0.26 -19.85
CA PHE A 335 26.49 -0.87 -20.31
C PHE A 335 27.55 -0.88 -19.21
N GLU A 336 28.30 -1.98 -19.11
CA GLU A 336 29.55 -2.00 -18.37
C GLU A 336 30.60 -1.08 -19.06
N ALA A 337 31.39 -0.35 -18.28
CA ALA A 337 32.37 0.58 -18.82
C ALA A 337 33.56 -0.14 -19.46
N GLN A 338 33.65 -0.10 -20.79
CA GLN A 338 34.72 -0.72 -21.58
C GLN A 338 35.84 0.29 -21.93
N GLU A 339 37.10 -0.14 -21.79
CA GLU A 339 38.27 0.67 -22.16
C GLU A 339 38.56 0.67 -23.68
N ASP A 340 39.16 1.76 -24.17
CA ASP A 340 39.60 1.90 -25.56
C ASP A 340 40.74 0.91 -25.91
N ILE A 341 40.55 0.12 -26.96
CA ILE A 341 41.48 -0.95 -27.36
C ILE A 341 42.53 -0.37 -28.32
N THR A 342 43.82 -0.48 -27.97
CA THR A 342 44.92 -0.04 -28.85
C THR A 342 45.61 -1.21 -29.53
N ILE A 343 45.71 -1.16 -30.86
CA ILE A 343 46.31 -2.19 -31.72
C ILE A 343 47.51 -1.60 -32.47
N ASN A 344 48.69 -2.16 -32.20
CA ASN A 344 49.92 -1.86 -32.95
C ASN A 344 49.98 -2.71 -34.22
N LEU A 345 50.14 -2.06 -35.38
CA LEU A 345 50.33 -2.70 -36.68
C LEU A 345 51.83 -2.84 -37.01
N ALA A 346 52.21 -3.99 -37.54
CA ALA A 346 53.58 -4.28 -37.95
C ALA A 346 53.99 -3.52 -39.23
N ALA A 347 55.30 -3.35 -39.43
CA ALA A 347 55.84 -2.61 -40.56
C ALA A 347 55.51 -3.31 -41.90
N GLY A 348 54.56 -2.74 -42.64
CA GLY A 348 54.07 -3.28 -43.92
C GLY A 348 52.64 -3.82 -43.89
N GLU A 349 52.03 -3.96 -42.71
CA GLU A 349 50.60 -4.31 -42.62
C GLU A 349 49.74 -3.15 -43.15
N ASN A 350 48.88 -3.47 -44.12
CA ASN A 350 47.92 -2.53 -44.72
C ASN A 350 46.46 -2.83 -44.34
N TYR A 351 46.22 -3.99 -43.70
CA TYR A 351 44.92 -4.45 -43.25
C TYR A 351 45.09 -5.30 -41.99
N ARG A 352 44.08 -5.32 -41.11
CA ARG A 352 44.01 -6.26 -39.99
C ARG A 352 42.58 -6.75 -39.78
N GLU A 353 42.44 -8.03 -39.46
CA GLU A 353 41.19 -8.58 -38.95
C GLU A 353 41.00 -8.12 -37.49
N ILE A 354 39.81 -7.62 -37.17
CA ILE A 354 39.44 -7.13 -35.84
C ILE A 354 38.18 -7.85 -35.40
N ASN A 355 38.33 -8.68 -34.36
CA ASN A 355 37.20 -9.22 -33.61
C ASN A 355 36.60 -8.09 -32.78
N ILE A 356 35.44 -7.61 -33.20
CA ILE A 356 34.62 -6.70 -32.41
C ILE A 356 33.81 -7.56 -31.44
N PHE A 357 33.91 -7.24 -30.15
CA PHE A 357 33.15 -7.89 -29.10
C PHE A 357 31.92 -7.04 -28.80
N ALA A 358 30.78 -7.68 -28.53
CA ALA A 358 29.65 -6.95 -28.00
C ALA A 358 29.97 -6.47 -26.58
N MET A 359 29.69 -5.21 -26.26
CA MET A 359 29.80 -4.71 -24.89
C MET A 359 28.82 -5.46 -23.98
N THR A 360 29.22 -5.76 -22.75
CA THR A 360 28.29 -6.27 -21.75
C THR A 360 27.26 -5.18 -21.44
N ALA A 361 25.99 -5.48 -21.64
CA ALA A 361 24.89 -4.76 -21.01
C ALA A 361 24.33 -5.59 -19.86
N THR A 362 23.70 -4.93 -18.91
CA THR A 362 22.85 -5.51 -17.87
C THR A 362 21.58 -4.68 -17.73
N ASP A 363 20.48 -5.34 -17.42
CA ASP A 363 19.23 -4.68 -17.08
C ASP A 363 18.72 -5.22 -15.73
N GLU A 364 18.14 -4.34 -14.92
CA GLU A 364 17.50 -4.67 -13.63
C GLU A 364 15.98 -4.87 -13.78
N GLY A 365 15.38 -4.38 -14.88
CA GLY A 365 13.94 -4.36 -15.12
C GLY A 365 13.39 -5.65 -15.75
N SER A 366 12.97 -5.58 -17.01
CA SER A 366 12.34 -6.68 -17.75
C SER A 366 13.32 -7.72 -18.31
N GLY A 367 14.62 -7.46 -18.17
CA GLY A 367 15.73 -8.25 -18.66
C GLY A 367 16.11 -7.92 -20.11
N LEU A 368 17.38 -8.18 -20.45
CA LEU A 368 17.92 -7.96 -21.80
C LEU A 368 17.19 -8.80 -22.86
N ARG A 369 17.02 -8.21 -24.05
CA ARG A 369 16.48 -8.87 -25.25
C ARG A 369 17.50 -8.94 -26.39
N ASP A 370 18.17 -7.84 -26.68
CA ASP A 370 19.23 -7.77 -27.71
C ASP A 370 20.32 -6.75 -27.38
N VAL A 371 21.54 -7.02 -27.86
CA VAL A 371 22.67 -6.08 -27.87
C VAL A 371 23.27 -6.14 -29.27
N ILE A 372 23.25 -5.01 -29.99
CA ILE A 372 23.65 -4.91 -31.39
C ILE A 372 24.77 -3.87 -31.50
N CYS A 373 25.95 -4.32 -31.90
CA CYS A 373 27.12 -3.47 -32.09
C CYS A 373 27.43 -3.26 -33.56
N THR A 374 27.85 -2.05 -33.93
CA THR A 374 28.27 -1.68 -35.27
C THR A 374 29.61 -0.93 -35.24
N PRO A 375 30.52 -1.15 -36.20
CA PRO A 375 30.43 -2.11 -37.31
C PRO A 375 30.58 -3.59 -36.87
N GLU A 376 30.27 -4.52 -37.77
CA GLU A 376 30.44 -5.96 -37.53
C GLU A 376 31.94 -6.38 -37.54
N PRO A 377 32.32 -7.52 -36.92
CA PRO A 377 33.69 -8.07 -37.00
C PRO A 377 34.17 -8.25 -38.45
N GLY A 378 35.41 -7.87 -38.75
CA GLY A 378 35.91 -7.89 -40.12
C GLY A 378 37.32 -7.33 -40.32
N THR A 379 37.67 -7.07 -41.58
CA THR A 379 39.02 -6.65 -41.99
C THR A 379 39.08 -5.15 -42.27
N TYR A 380 39.85 -4.42 -41.46
CA TYR A 380 39.93 -2.96 -41.48
C TYR A 380 41.26 -2.47 -42.07
N PRO A 381 41.28 -1.39 -42.88
CA PRO A 381 42.50 -0.86 -43.50
C PRO A 381 43.35 -0.04 -42.53
N ALA A 382 44.67 -0.19 -42.62
CA ALA A 382 45.64 0.56 -41.83
C ALA A 382 45.61 2.05 -42.20
N GLY A 383 45.28 2.91 -41.22
CA GLY A 383 45.14 4.35 -41.46
C GLY A 383 43.70 4.82 -41.71
N ALA A 384 42.70 3.93 -41.60
CA ALA A 384 41.42 4.39 -41.04
C ALA A 384 41.67 4.99 -39.65
N GLY A 385 40.86 5.99 -39.28
CA GLY A 385 40.96 6.66 -37.97
C GLY A 385 40.54 5.76 -36.80
N PRO A 386 40.41 6.32 -35.57
CA PRO A 386 39.79 5.63 -34.45
C PRO A 386 38.48 4.97 -34.88
N CYS A 387 38.41 3.64 -34.80
CA CYS A 387 37.24 2.87 -35.14
C CYS A 387 36.34 2.82 -33.92
N VAL A 388 35.39 3.76 -33.85
CA VAL A 388 34.34 3.77 -32.82
C VAL A 388 33.39 2.61 -33.09
N VAL A 389 33.27 1.72 -32.11
CA VAL A 389 32.23 0.69 -32.07
C VAL A 389 31.09 1.25 -31.25
N SER A 390 29.91 1.42 -31.86
CA SER A 390 28.68 1.84 -31.17
C SER A 390 27.77 0.64 -30.98
N CYS A 391 27.30 0.41 -29.76
CA CYS A 391 26.35 -0.63 -29.43
C CYS A 391 25.06 -0.03 -28.89
N THR A 392 23.93 -0.54 -29.37
CA THR A 392 22.61 -0.32 -28.79
C THR A 392 22.21 -1.59 -28.04
N ALA A 393 21.75 -1.46 -26.80
CA ALA A 393 21.17 -2.55 -26.03
C ALA A 393 19.68 -2.29 -25.80
N THR A 394 18.85 -3.33 -25.90
CA THR A 394 17.39 -3.29 -25.73
C THR A 394 16.92 -4.35 -24.74
N ASP A 395 15.99 -3.98 -23.86
CA ASP A 395 15.31 -4.88 -22.93
C ASP A 395 14.05 -5.55 -23.54
N ASN A 396 13.32 -6.31 -22.72
CA ASN A 396 12.10 -7.01 -23.10
C ASN A 396 10.85 -6.12 -23.14
N ALA A 397 10.83 -4.99 -22.41
CA ALA A 397 9.79 -3.96 -22.48
C ALA A 397 9.87 -3.11 -23.77
N GLY A 398 11.09 -2.96 -24.31
CA GLY A 398 11.42 -2.22 -25.51
C GLY A 398 12.20 -0.92 -25.28
N ASN A 399 12.74 -0.64 -24.09
CA ASN A 399 13.60 0.52 -23.91
C ASN A 399 15.01 0.21 -24.44
N SER A 400 15.66 1.21 -25.05
CA SER A 400 16.99 1.06 -25.66
C SER A 400 17.92 2.18 -25.23
N CYS A 401 19.19 1.85 -24.98
CA CYS A 401 20.26 2.82 -24.77
C CYS A 401 21.50 2.49 -25.59
N ASP A 402 22.27 3.53 -25.88
CA ASP A 402 23.50 3.47 -26.67
C ASP A 402 24.75 3.65 -25.79
N GLY A 403 25.82 2.96 -26.15
CA GLY A 403 27.16 3.19 -25.63
C GLY A 403 28.22 2.91 -26.71
N SER A 404 29.47 3.28 -26.46
CA SER A 404 30.54 3.06 -27.42
C SER A 404 31.94 2.97 -26.80
N TYR A 405 32.86 2.34 -27.53
CA TYR A 405 34.29 2.29 -27.23
C TYR A 405 35.11 2.44 -28.51
N THR A 406 36.38 2.82 -28.40
CA THR A 406 37.24 3.11 -29.55
C THR A 406 38.29 2.04 -29.76
N ILE A 407 38.51 1.62 -31.02
CA ILE A 407 39.64 0.80 -31.43
C ILE A 407 40.66 1.67 -32.20
N ASN A 408 41.85 1.83 -31.61
CA ASN A 408 42.92 2.69 -32.12
C ASN A 408 43.97 1.86 -32.89
N LEU A 409 44.02 2.04 -34.22
CA LEU A 409 44.99 1.39 -35.11
C LEU A 409 46.24 2.26 -35.28
N VAL A 410 47.29 1.98 -34.52
CA VAL A 410 48.57 2.71 -34.58
C VAL A 410 49.62 1.96 -35.39
N LYS A 411 50.16 2.61 -36.42
CA LYS A 411 51.23 2.08 -37.28
C LYS A 411 52.59 2.35 -36.65
N ALA A 412 53.42 1.31 -36.49
CA ALA A 412 54.76 1.46 -35.94
C ALA A 412 55.60 2.45 -36.79
N ALA A 413 56.20 3.45 -36.12
CA ALA A 413 57.08 4.41 -36.78
C ALA A 413 58.40 3.73 -37.20
N VAL A 414 58.75 3.82 -38.48
CA VAL A 414 60.00 3.26 -39.01
C VAL A 414 61.17 4.11 -38.50
N LYS A 415 62.10 3.47 -37.78
CA LYS A 415 63.36 4.09 -37.36
C LYS A 415 64.25 4.37 -38.58
N SER A 416 64.88 5.54 -38.60
CA SER A 416 65.79 5.97 -39.67
C SER A 416 67.02 6.66 -39.10
N CYS A 417 68.20 6.37 -39.67
CA CYS A 417 69.48 6.98 -39.27
C CYS A 417 69.75 8.34 -39.93
N GLY A 418 68.88 8.80 -40.83
CA GLY A 418 69.13 9.99 -41.64
C GLY A 418 70.29 9.81 -42.63
N VAL A 419 70.81 10.92 -43.16
CA VAL A 419 71.86 10.93 -44.19
C VAL A 419 73.18 10.34 -43.63
N PRO A 420 73.91 9.50 -44.39
CA PRO A 420 75.20 8.95 -43.95
C PRO A 420 76.24 10.03 -43.61
N PRO A 421 77.13 9.80 -42.63
CA PRO A 421 78.24 10.69 -42.31
C PRO A 421 79.10 11.05 -43.54
N GLN A 422 79.59 12.28 -43.61
CA GLN A 422 80.55 12.70 -44.64
C GLN A 422 81.97 12.57 -44.10
N VAL A 423 82.91 12.17 -44.96
CA VAL A 423 84.30 11.84 -44.57
C VAL A 423 85.30 12.72 -45.32
N ASP A 424 86.32 13.22 -44.62
CA ASP A 424 87.31 14.11 -45.21
C ASP A 424 88.16 13.39 -46.26
N ASN A 425 88.38 14.04 -47.40
CA ASN A 425 89.05 13.49 -48.58
C ASN A 425 88.41 12.20 -49.16
N GLY A 426 87.13 11.94 -48.86
CA GLY A 426 86.33 10.91 -49.51
C GLY A 426 84.93 11.38 -49.89
N LYS A 427 84.07 10.44 -50.28
CA LYS A 427 82.68 10.68 -50.71
C LYS A 427 81.80 9.45 -50.46
N VAL A 428 80.51 9.68 -50.18
CA VAL A 428 79.49 8.61 -50.21
C VAL A 428 79.22 8.25 -51.68
N LYS A 429 79.42 6.98 -52.00
CA LYS A 429 79.31 6.37 -53.34
C LYS A 429 77.88 5.92 -53.66
N ALA A 430 77.18 5.38 -52.66
CA ALA A 430 75.78 4.97 -52.73
C ALA A 430 75.19 4.80 -51.32
N SER A 431 73.91 5.12 -51.16
CA SER A 431 73.06 4.74 -50.02
C SER A 431 71.62 4.61 -50.53
N ALA A 432 70.78 3.82 -49.86
CA ALA A 432 69.34 3.88 -50.08
C ALA A 432 68.73 5.05 -49.29
N GLU A 433 67.66 5.63 -49.83
CA GLU A 433 66.88 6.70 -49.20
C GLU A 433 65.38 6.36 -49.26
N PRO A 434 64.63 6.43 -48.14
CA PRO A 434 65.10 6.75 -46.79
C PRO A 434 66.00 5.65 -46.20
N SER A 435 66.95 6.04 -45.35
CA SER A 435 67.80 5.09 -44.63
C SER A 435 67.05 4.41 -43.49
N ILE A 436 66.69 3.14 -43.66
CA ILE A 436 65.93 2.33 -42.70
C ILE A 436 66.89 1.55 -41.79
N ALA A 437 66.63 1.61 -40.48
CA ALA A 437 67.33 0.86 -39.44
C ALA A 437 67.34 -0.66 -39.72
N GLY A 438 68.47 -1.31 -39.47
CA GLY A 438 68.65 -2.76 -39.64
C GLY A 438 68.70 -3.25 -41.08
N SER A 439 68.74 -2.35 -42.09
CA SER A 439 68.61 -2.74 -43.50
C SER A 439 69.28 -1.85 -44.54
N THR A 440 69.82 -0.68 -44.17
CA THR A 440 70.46 0.24 -45.12
C THR A 440 71.97 0.28 -44.95
N THR A 441 72.70 0.09 -46.05
CA THR A 441 74.16 0.19 -46.12
C THR A 441 74.58 1.38 -46.99
N ALA A 442 75.52 2.19 -46.50
CA ALA A 442 76.11 3.32 -47.22
C ALA A 442 77.58 3.03 -47.56
N TRP A 443 77.96 3.26 -48.82
CA TRP A 443 79.26 2.89 -49.38
C TRP A 443 80.16 4.11 -49.56
N TYR A 444 81.47 3.97 -49.38
CA TYR A 444 82.46 5.04 -49.42
C TYR A 444 83.55 4.82 -50.48
N ASP A 445 84.19 5.91 -50.89
CA ASP A 445 85.22 5.96 -51.92
C ASP A 445 86.14 7.17 -51.64
N CYS A 446 87.47 6.99 -51.64
CA CYS A 446 88.39 8.11 -51.39
C CYS A 446 88.63 8.97 -52.64
N ASN A 447 89.21 10.15 -52.43
CA ASN A 447 89.72 11.02 -53.50
C ASN A 447 91.15 10.62 -53.90
N ASP A 448 91.54 10.96 -55.13
CA ASP A 448 92.84 10.56 -55.69
C ASP A 448 94.02 10.98 -54.81
N GLY A 449 94.97 10.05 -54.60
CA GLY A 449 96.11 10.21 -53.70
C GLY A 449 95.90 9.68 -52.27
N TYR A 450 94.66 9.31 -51.91
CA TYR A 450 94.32 8.71 -50.62
C TYR A 450 93.80 7.28 -50.79
N LYS A 451 94.13 6.38 -49.86
CA LYS A 451 93.55 5.04 -49.71
C LYS A 451 92.52 5.05 -48.56
N LEU A 452 91.52 4.17 -48.65
CA LEU A 452 90.53 3.98 -47.59
C LEU A 452 91.11 3.13 -46.46
N GLU A 453 90.84 3.52 -45.21
CA GLU A 453 91.20 2.80 -43.99
C GLU A 453 89.94 2.65 -43.10
N GLY A 454 89.59 1.39 -42.79
CA GLY A 454 88.27 1.02 -42.28
C GLY A 454 87.51 0.11 -43.25
N LEU A 455 86.21 -0.06 -43.02
CA LEU A 455 85.31 -0.73 -43.99
C LEU A 455 84.91 0.26 -45.09
N ASN A 456 84.84 -0.19 -46.34
CA ASN A 456 84.41 0.65 -47.46
C ASN A 456 82.87 0.86 -47.51
N ASP A 457 82.15 0.34 -46.52
CA ASP A 457 80.71 0.39 -46.38
C ASP A 457 80.31 0.29 -44.90
N ILE A 458 79.21 0.95 -44.52
CA ILE A 458 78.71 1.06 -43.14
C ILE A 458 77.20 0.86 -43.11
N GLU A 459 76.66 0.29 -42.04
CA GLU A 459 75.23 0.00 -41.89
C GLU A 459 74.52 0.96 -40.92
N CYS A 460 73.25 1.22 -41.20
CA CYS A 460 72.30 1.90 -40.33
C CYS A 460 71.68 0.86 -39.37
N GLN A 461 72.01 0.95 -38.08
CA GLN A 461 71.70 -0.06 -37.06
C GLN A 461 70.26 0.02 -36.52
N ASP A 462 69.80 -1.03 -35.84
CA ASP A 462 68.46 -1.15 -35.23
C ASP A 462 68.13 -0.08 -34.17
N ASP A 463 69.15 0.59 -33.63
CA ASP A 463 69.00 1.69 -32.68
C ASP A 463 68.74 3.06 -33.34
N ALA A 464 68.82 3.13 -34.68
CA ALA A 464 68.79 4.33 -35.54
C ALA A 464 70.10 5.14 -35.60
N THR A 465 71.25 4.52 -35.35
CA THR A 465 72.59 5.12 -35.57
C THR A 465 73.32 4.51 -36.77
N TRP A 466 74.22 5.27 -37.39
CA TRP A 466 75.16 4.73 -38.38
C TRP A 466 76.39 4.12 -37.69
N GLN A 467 76.91 3.01 -38.23
CA GLN A 467 78.25 2.50 -37.90
C GLN A 467 79.35 3.56 -38.15
N GLU A 468 80.50 3.38 -37.52
CA GLU A 468 81.65 4.30 -37.61
C GLU A 468 82.18 4.41 -39.05
N ALA A 469 82.37 5.64 -39.53
CA ALA A 469 82.70 5.92 -40.93
C ALA A 469 84.22 5.81 -41.21
N PRO A 470 84.63 5.35 -42.41
CA PRO A 470 86.05 5.14 -42.73
C PRO A 470 86.82 6.44 -42.99
N GLU A 471 88.15 6.38 -42.80
CA GLU A 471 89.07 7.48 -43.09
C GLU A 471 89.78 7.30 -44.45
N CYS A 472 90.30 8.40 -45.01
CA CYS A 472 91.06 8.43 -46.25
C CYS A 472 92.48 8.98 -46.01
N ILE A 473 93.52 8.14 -46.19
CA ILE A 473 94.92 8.47 -45.81
C ILE A 473 95.93 8.34 -46.98
N ALA A 474 96.99 9.15 -46.97
CA ALA A 474 98.00 9.24 -48.04
C ALA A 474 99.13 8.18 -47.96
N VAL A 475 99.92 8.00 -49.04
CA VAL A 475 100.87 6.86 -49.21
C VAL A 475 102.18 7.25 -49.94
N ALA A 476 103.38 6.92 -49.39
CA ALA A 476 104.69 7.01 -50.09
C ALA A 476 105.88 6.35 -49.33
N GLU A 477 106.86 5.74 -50.03
CA GLU A 477 108.24 5.42 -49.56
C GLU A 477 109.27 5.38 -50.74
N CYS A 478 110.60 5.36 -50.45
CA CYS A 478 111.72 5.33 -51.42
C CYS A 478 112.44 3.95 -51.48
N PRO A 479 113.18 3.61 -52.56
CA PRO A 479 113.97 2.37 -52.66
C PRO A 479 115.12 2.24 -51.65
N LEU A 480 115.38 1.00 -51.21
CA LEU A 480 116.37 0.68 -50.17
C LEU A 480 117.78 1.23 -50.45
N GLY A 481 118.29 2.01 -49.50
CA GLY A 481 119.64 2.58 -49.55
C GLY A 481 119.77 3.89 -50.33
N PHE A 482 118.67 4.46 -50.82
CA PHE A 482 118.60 5.86 -51.24
C PHE A 482 117.95 6.71 -50.13
N ILE A 483 118.42 7.93 -49.95
CA ILE A 483 117.91 8.91 -48.99
C ILE A 483 117.02 9.88 -49.74
N ARG A 484 115.78 10.07 -49.29
CA ARG A 484 114.88 11.10 -49.83
C ARG A 484 115.36 12.48 -49.39
N ASP A 485 115.62 13.39 -50.34
CA ASP A 485 116.10 14.74 -50.06
C ASP A 485 115.45 15.76 -51.01
N GLY A 486 115.37 17.01 -50.57
CA GLY A 486 114.71 18.11 -51.28
C GLY A 486 113.17 18.04 -51.33
N PRO A 487 112.50 19.15 -51.68
CA PRO A 487 111.04 19.23 -51.75
C PRO A 487 110.44 18.45 -52.93
N SER A 488 111.22 18.17 -53.99
CA SER A 488 110.81 17.26 -55.05
C SER A 488 110.65 15.81 -54.57
N GLY A 489 111.29 15.46 -53.46
CA GLY A 489 111.21 14.13 -52.87
C GLY A 489 111.95 13.05 -53.66
N ARG A 490 112.96 13.43 -54.44
CA ARG A 490 113.88 12.52 -55.15
C ARG A 490 114.73 11.74 -54.14
N CYS A 491 115.05 10.49 -54.47
CA CYS A 491 115.85 9.61 -53.61
C CYS A 491 117.31 9.55 -54.14
N PHE A 492 118.31 9.97 -53.35
CA PHE A 492 119.73 10.02 -53.75
C PHE A 492 120.62 9.07 -52.95
N LYS A 493 121.73 8.62 -53.55
CA LYS A 493 122.71 7.69 -52.95
C LYS A 493 124.12 8.06 -53.36
N LEU A 494 125.03 8.20 -52.41
CA LEU A 494 126.43 8.51 -52.68
C LEU A 494 127.25 7.22 -52.86
N VAL A 495 127.85 7.04 -54.04
CA VAL A 495 128.81 5.96 -54.32
C VAL A 495 130.22 6.52 -54.18
N THR A 496 130.91 6.13 -53.10
CA THR A 496 132.24 6.63 -52.75
C THR A 496 133.39 6.02 -53.56
N ASP A 497 133.12 4.98 -54.36
CA ASP A 497 134.11 4.31 -55.22
C ASP A 497 134.60 5.23 -56.35
N GLN A 498 135.86 5.68 -56.25
CA GLN A 498 136.45 6.57 -57.24
C GLN A 498 136.67 5.87 -58.59
N SER A 499 135.94 6.32 -59.62
CA SER A 499 135.88 5.69 -60.94
C SER A 499 135.92 6.73 -62.08
N PHE A 500 136.18 6.27 -63.31
CA PHE A 500 136.04 7.10 -64.52
C PHE A 500 134.55 7.24 -64.89
N PHE A 501 134.16 8.32 -65.58
CA PHE A 501 132.76 8.68 -65.83
C PHE A 501 131.86 7.54 -66.34
N ASP A 502 132.26 6.82 -67.40
CA ASP A 502 131.46 5.72 -67.95
C ASP A 502 131.29 4.53 -66.98
N ALA A 503 132.22 4.35 -66.05
CA ALA A 503 132.13 3.35 -64.99
C ALA A 503 131.25 3.83 -63.83
N ALA A 504 131.27 5.12 -63.50
CA ALA A 504 130.35 5.73 -62.54
C ALA A 504 128.89 5.58 -62.97
N CYS A 505 128.58 5.89 -64.23
CA CYS A 505 127.25 5.67 -64.82
C CYS A 505 126.78 4.21 -64.70
N LYS A 506 127.66 3.25 -65.03
CA LYS A 506 127.35 1.82 -64.88
C LYS A 506 127.17 1.40 -63.43
N ARG A 507 127.92 2.00 -62.49
CA ARG A 507 127.79 1.67 -61.07
C ARG A 507 126.49 2.19 -60.47
N CYS A 508 126.07 3.43 -60.76
CA CYS A 508 124.75 3.90 -60.34
C CYS A 508 123.61 3.02 -60.85
N LYS A 509 123.74 2.48 -62.08
CA LYS A 509 122.76 1.52 -62.63
C LYS A 509 122.78 0.15 -61.95
N ALA A 510 123.91 -0.28 -61.40
CA ALA A 510 123.99 -1.49 -60.58
C ALA A 510 123.46 -1.28 -59.14
N GLU A 511 123.48 -0.04 -58.63
CA GLU A 511 122.96 0.33 -57.30
C GLU A 511 121.44 0.58 -57.29
N GLY A 512 120.75 0.43 -58.43
CA GLY A 512 119.30 0.61 -58.55
C GLY A 512 118.84 2.00 -59.02
N GLY A 513 119.67 2.73 -59.77
CA GLY A 513 119.36 4.09 -60.20
C GLY A 513 120.09 4.55 -61.46
N PHE A 514 120.34 5.85 -61.58
CA PHE A 514 121.16 6.47 -62.61
C PHE A 514 122.10 7.53 -62.00
N LEU A 515 123.05 8.05 -62.78
CA LEU A 515 123.96 9.11 -62.32
C LEU A 515 123.14 10.40 -62.16
N ALA A 516 123.09 10.96 -60.95
CA ALA A 516 122.09 11.96 -60.55
C ALA A 516 122.07 13.19 -61.46
N LEU A 517 120.88 13.60 -61.89
CA LEU A 517 120.71 14.65 -62.89
C LEU A 517 120.71 16.04 -62.25
N ALA A 518 121.56 16.93 -62.78
CA ALA A 518 121.70 18.33 -62.40
C ALA A 518 121.65 19.23 -63.66
N SER A 519 120.62 19.06 -64.48
CA SER A 519 120.43 19.79 -65.75
C SER A 519 119.72 21.14 -65.60
N THR A 520 118.97 21.35 -64.51
CA THR A 520 118.39 22.66 -64.14
C THR A 520 119.02 23.21 -62.87
N THR A 521 118.78 24.49 -62.60
CA THR A 521 119.28 25.18 -61.39
C THR A 521 118.74 24.54 -60.10
N GLU A 522 117.46 24.16 -60.06
CA GLU A 522 116.83 23.47 -58.92
C GLU A 522 117.49 22.10 -58.71
N GLN A 523 117.62 21.31 -59.79
CA GLN A 523 118.23 19.98 -59.72
C GLN A 523 119.68 20.05 -59.23
N ALA A 524 120.45 21.04 -59.67
CA ALA A 524 121.82 21.28 -59.21
C ALA A 524 121.86 21.72 -57.73
N GLN A 525 120.89 22.50 -57.26
CA GLN A 525 120.76 22.89 -55.85
C GLN A 525 120.43 21.69 -54.96
N GLU A 526 119.50 20.81 -55.36
CA GLU A 526 119.17 19.59 -54.61
C GLU A 526 120.36 18.64 -54.46
N VAL A 527 121.07 18.34 -55.56
CA VAL A 527 122.28 17.50 -55.52
C VAL A 527 123.40 18.16 -54.70
N THR A 528 123.49 19.49 -54.69
CA THR A 528 124.43 20.25 -53.83
C THR A 528 124.04 20.18 -52.36
N ALA A 529 122.75 20.24 -52.02
CA ALA A 529 122.25 20.09 -50.65
C ALA A 529 122.58 18.69 -50.09
N PHE A 530 122.27 17.64 -50.86
CA PHE A 530 122.60 16.26 -50.53
C PHE A 530 124.11 16.06 -50.29
N LEU A 531 124.97 16.54 -51.19
CA LEU A 531 126.43 16.46 -51.02
C LEU A 531 126.95 17.25 -49.81
N SER A 532 126.31 18.38 -49.49
CA SER A 532 126.64 19.20 -48.32
C SER A 532 126.26 18.51 -47.00
N ALA A 533 125.09 17.87 -46.95
CA ALA A 533 124.65 17.05 -45.82
C ALA A 533 125.60 15.85 -45.58
N GLN A 534 126.16 15.27 -46.64
CA GLN A 534 127.17 14.20 -46.56
C GLN A 534 128.61 14.69 -46.26
N GLN A 535 128.82 16.01 -46.09
CA GLN A 535 130.11 16.64 -45.74
C GLN A 535 131.29 16.28 -46.66
N ARG A 536 131.06 16.09 -47.97
CA ARG A 536 132.14 15.70 -48.92
C ARG A 536 132.61 16.85 -49.80
N SER A 537 133.75 17.44 -49.44
CA SER A 537 134.42 18.54 -50.18
C SER A 537 135.26 18.10 -51.40
N ALA A 538 134.97 16.93 -51.98
CA ALA A 538 135.64 16.43 -53.18
C ALA A 538 134.83 16.74 -54.45
N ASN A 539 135.47 16.74 -55.62
CA ASN A 539 134.75 16.72 -56.90
C ASN A 539 134.06 15.36 -57.08
N HIS A 540 132.82 15.36 -57.54
CA HIS A 540 132.02 14.16 -57.81
C HIS A 540 131.58 14.11 -59.27
N TRP A 541 131.28 12.91 -59.77
CA TRP A 541 130.51 12.74 -61.00
C TRP A 541 129.01 12.89 -60.71
N ILE A 542 128.38 13.72 -61.54
CA ILE A 542 126.93 13.96 -61.65
C ILE A 542 126.60 13.96 -63.14
N ASN A 543 125.33 13.72 -63.50
CA ASN A 543 124.92 13.82 -64.90
C ASN A 543 124.33 15.21 -65.20
N LEU A 544 124.60 15.68 -66.42
CA LEU A 544 124.41 17.07 -66.82
C LEU A 544 123.52 17.17 -68.07
N ASN A 545 123.52 16.13 -68.91
CA ASN A 545 122.55 15.88 -69.98
C ASN A 545 122.19 14.38 -69.95
N GLN A 546 120.91 14.02 -70.03
CA GLN A 546 120.35 12.78 -69.45
C GLN A 546 120.94 11.41 -69.84
N LEU A 547 121.85 11.28 -70.81
CA LEU A 547 122.30 9.98 -71.34
C LEU A 547 123.83 9.78 -71.29
N CYS A 548 124.26 8.88 -70.40
CA CYS A 548 125.64 8.37 -70.41
C CYS A 548 125.92 7.55 -71.67
N GLY A 549 126.84 8.02 -72.52
CA GLY A 549 127.32 7.30 -73.70
C GLY A 549 126.83 7.81 -75.06
N SER A 550 126.08 8.92 -75.11
CA SER A 550 125.64 9.54 -76.38
C SER A 550 125.83 11.06 -76.37
N TRP A 551 126.71 11.56 -77.24
CA TRP A 551 126.87 13.00 -77.46
C TRP A 551 125.95 13.46 -78.61
N GLN A 552 125.10 14.47 -78.35
CA GLN A 552 124.45 15.28 -79.38
C GLN A 552 124.43 16.75 -78.96
N THR A 553 124.39 17.64 -79.95
CA THR A 553 124.47 19.10 -79.78
C THR A 553 123.12 19.75 -80.06
N THR A 554 122.51 20.36 -79.05
CA THR A 554 121.34 21.25 -79.17
C THR A 554 121.55 22.45 -78.25
N GLU A 555 121.31 23.66 -78.74
CA GLU A 555 121.57 24.91 -78.01
C GLU A 555 120.42 25.29 -77.06
N PHE A 556 120.75 25.50 -75.79
CA PHE A 556 120.06 26.42 -74.87
C PHE A 556 121.11 27.02 -73.92
N ALA A 557 120.95 28.26 -73.49
CA ALA A 557 121.95 28.97 -72.69
C ALA A 557 121.33 29.94 -71.67
N GLU A 558 121.36 29.58 -70.40
CA GLU A 558 121.09 30.46 -69.25
C GLU A 558 122.22 30.38 -68.21
N VAL A 559 122.25 31.30 -67.24
CA VAL A 559 123.53 31.82 -66.72
C VAL A 559 123.64 31.86 -65.18
N SER A 560 124.64 31.12 -64.67
CA SER A 560 125.37 31.35 -63.40
C SER A 560 124.63 31.00 -62.08
N SER A 561 125.28 30.85 -60.92
CA SER A 561 126.61 31.40 -60.53
C SER A 561 127.50 30.57 -59.57
N SER A 562 127.11 29.36 -59.17
CA SER A 562 127.93 28.52 -58.25
C SER A 562 128.80 27.44 -58.92
N ILE A 563 128.52 27.07 -60.18
CA ILE A 563 129.35 26.16 -60.99
C ILE A 563 129.86 26.91 -62.22
N THR A 564 131.18 27.04 -62.36
CA THR A 564 131.82 27.85 -63.41
C THR A 564 132.03 27.10 -64.72
N TRP A 565 130.96 27.01 -65.50
CA TRP A 565 131.00 26.57 -66.89
C TRP A 565 131.82 27.53 -67.76
N ARG A 566 132.85 27.03 -68.45
CA ARG A 566 133.47 27.73 -69.60
C ARG A 566 133.40 26.86 -70.83
N ASN A 567 132.57 27.28 -71.77
CA ASN A 567 132.45 26.68 -73.09
C ASN A 567 133.70 26.97 -73.93
N ASN A 568 134.04 26.07 -74.84
CA ASN A 568 135.05 26.29 -75.88
C ASN A 568 134.78 25.33 -77.05
N ASN A 569 134.39 25.88 -78.19
CA ASN A 569 133.88 25.10 -79.32
C ASN A 569 134.99 24.29 -80.01
N ASN A 570 135.16 23.02 -79.65
CA ASN A 570 135.64 21.98 -80.56
C ASN A 570 135.35 20.57 -80.01
N ALA A 571 135.26 19.59 -80.91
CA ALA A 571 135.10 18.19 -80.53
C ALA A 571 136.41 17.56 -80.02
N ASP A 572 136.24 16.55 -79.18
CA ASP A 572 137.23 15.55 -78.73
C ASP A 572 138.47 16.02 -77.94
N CYS A 573 139.13 15.01 -77.35
CA CYS A 573 140.00 15.17 -76.20
C CYS A 573 141.49 15.17 -76.59
N ALA A 574 142.08 16.37 -76.70
CA ALA A 574 143.49 16.69 -77.05
C ALA A 574 143.80 16.75 -78.58
N ALA A 575 144.78 17.52 -79.08
CA ALA A 575 145.90 18.23 -78.41
C ALA A 575 146.45 19.49 -79.17
N SER A 576 147.22 20.33 -78.45
CA SER A 576 148.31 21.24 -78.91
C SER A 576 148.01 22.68 -79.41
N ASN A 577 148.63 23.68 -78.76
CA ASN A 577 148.42 25.13 -78.99
C ASN A 577 148.55 25.63 -80.44
N ARG A 578 147.70 26.61 -80.81
CA ARG A 578 147.37 27.02 -82.19
C ARG A 578 146.91 25.82 -83.04
N SER A 579 145.68 25.38 -82.72
CA SER A 579 144.93 24.17 -83.12
C SER A 579 144.77 23.08 -82.03
N GLY A 580 144.61 23.50 -80.77
CA GLY A 580 144.45 22.66 -79.57
C GLY A 580 144.67 23.49 -78.28
N LEU A 581 144.29 23.11 -77.05
CA LEU A 581 144.12 21.82 -76.33
C LEU A 581 145.38 21.43 -75.49
N ALA A 582 145.23 20.89 -74.27
CA ALA A 582 144.21 19.90 -73.88
C ALA A 582 143.70 19.90 -72.43
N GLN A 583 142.50 19.32 -72.28
CA GLN A 583 142.04 18.43 -71.20
C GLN A 583 141.99 18.90 -69.73
N ILE A 584 140.76 19.00 -69.21
CA ILE A 584 140.43 18.21 -68.01
C ILE A 584 140.37 16.75 -68.46
N CYS A 585 141.27 15.91 -67.96
CA CYS A 585 141.40 14.53 -68.42
C CYS A 585 140.24 13.64 -67.93
N CYS A 586 139.62 12.88 -68.85
CA CYS A 586 138.73 11.73 -68.53
C CYS A 586 139.43 10.64 -67.69
N TRP A 587 140.75 10.75 -67.53
CA TRP A 587 141.64 9.89 -66.74
C TRP A 587 141.68 10.22 -65.24
N LYS A 588 140.84 11.14 -64.74
CA LYS A 588 140.65 11.34 -63.29
C LYS A 588 139.57 10.40 -62.77
N ARG A 589 139.81 9.76 -61.61
CA ARG A 589 138.81 8.95 -60.90
C ARG A 589 138.16 9.79 -59.80
N LEU A 590 136.83 9.81 -59.75
CA LEU A 590 136.02 10.56 -58.77
C LEU A 590 134.86 9.70 -58.27
N PRO A 591 134.30 9.96 -57.07
CA PRO A 591 133.09 9.29 -56.59
C PRO A 591 131.85 9.83 -57.33
N ALA A 592 130.70 9.16 -57.19
CA ALA A 592 129.50 9.44 -57.97
C ALA A 592 128.27 9.69 -57.09
N VAL A 593 127.42 10.64 -57.47
CA VAL A 593 126.07 10.74 -56.90
C VAL A 593 125.10 9.99 -57.81
N CYS A 594 124.33 9.07 -57.22
CA CYS A 594 123.30 8.32 -57.89
C CYS A 594 121.91 8.79 -57.42
N GLU A 595 120.92 8.64 -58.31
CA GLU A 595 119.52 8.99 -58.12
C GLU A 595 118.68 7.75 -58.44
N ALA A 596 117.64 7.47 -57.66
CA ALA A 596 116.77 6.32 -57.87
C ALA A 596 116.02 6.44 -59.21
N SER A 597 115.76 5.29 -59.86
CA SER A 597 115.03 5.19 -61.14
C SER A 597 113.53 5.40 -61.00
#